data_AF-A0A7S2YTY8-F1
#
_entry.id   AF-A0A7S2YTY8-F1
#
_cell.length_a   1.000
_cell.length_b   1.000
_cell.length_c   1.000
_cell.angle_alpha   90.00
_cell.angle_beta   90.00
_cell.angle_gamma   90.00
#
_symmetry.space_group_name_H-M   'P 1'
#
loop_
_entity.id
_entity.type
_entity.pdbx_description
1 polymer ?
#
loop_
_entity_poly.entity_id
_entity_poly.type
_entity_poly.pdbx_seq_one_letter_code
_entity_poly.pdbx_strand_id
1 'polypeptide(L)'
;GKAQYTLTLELYNNLLESEHTLGHSELAMDAVRKVLLHAHCLPDKIRAQYVYVSCMTGKNNESYKNGVEAGIEILQMYGIDLPKEPSDKNVKREKFQLRLALHGRSLLCLAKFPVTTDPETLGIMKIAQITMKHAIIGGESKTVDMLGHRILRVVLSKKAVTQHLAFVLLSLSTPLRLEEKYEKA
;
A
#
# COMPACT_ATOMS: atom_id res chain seq x y z
N GLY A 1 -16.63 24.91 12.26
CA GLY A 1 -17.55 24.72 11.10
C GLY A 1 -16.86 23.95 9.98
N LYS A 2 -17.58 23.52 8.93
CA LYS A 2 -17.01 22.69 7.83
C LYS A 2 -15.76 23.29 7.19
N ALA A 3 -15.77 24.61 6.90
CA ALA A 3 -14.61 25.31 6.33
C ALA A 3 -13.38 25.30 7.25
N GLN A 4 -13.60 25.49 8.56
CA GLN A 4 -12.54 25.44 9.56
C GLN A 4 -11.96 24.03 9.70
N TYR A 5 -12.81 23.00 9.67
CA TYR A 5 -12.35 21.61 9.68
C TYR A 5 -11.47 21.31 8.46
N THR A 6 -11.94 21.62 7.25
CA THR A 6 -11.18 21.39 6.01
C THR A 6 -9.85 22.13 6.03
N LEU A 7 -9.82 23.39 6.47
CA LEU A 7 -8.59 24.16 6.59
C LEU A 7 -7.62 23.55 7.60
N THR A 8 -8.10 23.16 8.78
CA THR A 8 -7.28 22.54 9.82
C THR A 8 -6.73 21.19 9.37
N LEU A 9 -7.55 20.37 8.72
CA LEU A 9 -7.13 19.08 8.18
C LEU A 9 -6.02 19.26 7.14
N GLU A 10 -6.20 20.17 6.19
CA GLU A 10 -5.18 20.46 5.16
C GLU A 10 -3.90 21.04 5.77
N LEU A 11 -4.00 21.90 6.78
CA LEU A 11 -2.82 22.44 7.47
C LEU A 11 -2.00 21.33 8.12
N TYR A 12 -2.65 20.42 8.86
CA TYR A 12 -1.95 19.29 9.48
C TYR A 12 -1.43 18.30 8.44
N ASN A 13 -2.16 18.05 7.36
CA ASN A 13 -1.72 17.18 6.28
C ASN A 13 -0.47 17.73 5.56
N ASN A 14 -0.42 19.04 5.33
CA ASN A 14 0.78 19.66 4.74
C ASN A 14 1.95 19.63 5.72
N LEU A 15 1.71 19.91 7.00
CA LEU A 15 2.72 19.81 8.05
C LEU A 15 3.31 18.40 8.13
N LEU A 16 2.48 17.35 8.26
CA LEU A 16 2.97 15.98 8.39
C LEU A 16 3.75 15.52 7.16
N GLU A 17 3.37 15.93 5.95
CA GLU A 17 4.08 15.56 4.71
C GLU A 17 5.41 16.31 4.58
N SER A 18 5.45 17.60 4.92
CA SER A 18 6.67 18.39 4.92
C SER A 18 7.68 17.87 5.93
N GLU A 19 7.27 17.68 7.18
CA GLU A 19 8.16 17.17 8.24
C GLU A 19 8.67 15.76 7.92
N HIS A 20 7.81 14.89 7.39
CA HIS A 20 8.22 13.57 6.93
C HIS A 20 9.28 13.64 5.83
N THR A 21 9.07 14.52 4.83
CA THR A 21 10.00 14.69 3.71
C THR A 21 11.34 15.27 4.16
N LEU A 22 11.34 16.15 5.17
CA LEU A 22 12.55 16.71 5.77
C LEU A 22 13.26 15.74 6.73
N GLY A 23 12.66 14.58 7.02
CA GLY A 23 13.21 13.58 7.95
C GLY A 23 12.95 13.88 9.43
N HIS A 24 12.09 14.85 9.75
CA HIS A 24 11.69 15.19 11.12
C HIS A 24 10.58 14.26 11.63
N SER A 25 10.92 12.99 11.81
CA SER A 25 9.93 11.93 12.11
C SER A 25 9.09 12.21 13.37
N GLU A 26 9.64 12.81 14.42
CA GLU A 26 8.89 13.11 15.64
C GLU A 26 7.80 14.16 15.40
N LEU A 27 8.13 15.27 14.73
CA LEU A 27 7.18 16.33 14.38
C LEU A 27 6.11 15.84 13.41
N ALA A 28 6.49 15.04 12.42
CA ALA A 28 5.56 14.38 11.52
C ALA A 28 4.57 13.49 12.30
N MET A 29 5.07 12.70 13.25
CA MET A 29 4.25 11.80 14.07
C MET A 29 3.31 12.54 15.03
N ASP A 30 3.71 13.70 15.55
CA ASP A 30 2.81 14.56 16.34
C ASP A 30 1.63 15.06 15.49
N ALA A 31 1.89 15.53 14.28
CA ALA A 31 0.85 15.95 13.34
C ALA A 31 -0.04 14.77 12.89
N VAL A 32 0.54 13.60 12.62
CA VAL A 32 -0.19 12.35 12.34
C VAL A 32 -1.17 12.04 13.47
N ARG A 33 -0.72 12.07 14.74
CA ARG A 33 -1.59 11.79 15.90
C ARG A 33 -2.78 12.74 15.96
N LYS A 34 -2.58 14.02 15.64
CA LYS A 34 -3.68 15.01 15.58
C LYS A 34 -4.70 14.66 14.49
N VAL A 35 -4.25 14.32 13.28
CA VAL A 35 -5.16 13.95 12.18
C VAL A 35 -5.91 12.66 12.52
N LEU A 36 -5.23 11.61 12.97
CA LEU A 36 -5.87 10.32 13.27
C LEU A 36 -6.92 10.40 14.37
N LEU A 37 -6.71 11.29 15.36
CA LEU A 37 -7.63 11.53 16.48
C LEU A 37 -8.85 12.36 16.07
N HIS A 38 -8.69 13.37 15.21
CA HIS A 38 -9.73 14.36 14.93
C HIS A 38 -10.40 14.22 13.56
N ALA A 39 -9.88 13.39 12.66
CA ALA A 39 -10.49 13.17 11.36
C ALA A 39 -11.88 12.51 11.48
N HIS A 40 -12.84 13.06 10.72
CA HIS A 40 -14.25 12.67 10.77
C HIS A 40 -14.56 11.36 10.04
N CYS A 41 -13.77 10.99 9.03
CA CYS A 41 -13.96 9.77 8.27
C CYS A 41 -12.63 9.13 7.88
N LEU A 42 -12.69 7.92 7.32
CA LEU A 42 -11.50 7.16 6.95
C LEU A 42 -10.68 7.84 5.83
N PRO A 43 -11.27 8.36 4.73
CA PRO A 43 -10.52 9.07 3.70
C PRO A 43 -9.70 10.26 4.23
N ASP A 44 -10.21 10.98 5.24
CA ASP A 44 -9.50 12.11 5.86
C ASP A 44 -8.19 11.67 6.56
N LYS A 45 -8.08 10.38 6.91
CA LYS A 45 -6.91 9.82 7.61
C LYS A 45 -5.81 9.33 6.67
N ILE A 46 -6.06 9.21 5.37
CA ILE A 46 -5.21 8.43 4.47
C ILE A 46 -3.78 8.99 4.34
N ARG A 47 -3.63 10.32 4.32
CA ARG A 47 -2.32 11.02 4.26
C ARG A 47 -1.54 10.79 5.56
N ALA A 48 -2.19 10.94 6.71
CA ALA A 48 -1.59 10.67 8.01
C ALA A 48 -1.23 9.19 8.20
N GLN A 49 -2.08 8.26 7.75
CA GLN A 49 -1.81 6.81 7.78
C GLN A 49 -0.60 6.42 6.93
N TYR A 50 -0.44 7.02 5.74
CA TYR A 50 0.75 6.83 4.93
C TYR A 50 2.02 7.28 5.67
N VAL A 51 2.02 8.48 6.26
CA VAL A 51 3.19 8.97 7.00
C VAL A 51 3.44 8.15 8.26
N TYR A 52 2.38 7.74 8.97
CA TYR A 52 2.47 6.85 10.12
C TYR A 52 3.26 5.60 9.76
N VAL A 53 2.86 4.86 8.73
CA VAL A 53 3.58 3.65 8.27
C VAL A 53 4.99 3.99 7.80
N SER A 54 5.17 5.09 7.08
CA SER A 54 6.48 5.51 6.57
C SER A 54 7.49 5.86 7.67
N CYS A 55 7.01 6.34 8.81
CA CYS A 55 7.84 6.68 9.97
C CYS A 55 8.14 5.48 10.89
N MET A 56 7.55 4.30 10.65
CA MET A 56 7.84 3.08 11.41
C MET A 56 9.23 2.49 11.11
N THR A 57 10.05 3.14 10.29
CA THR A 57 11.43 2.73 10.03
C THR A 57 12.35 3.05 11.22
N GLY A 58 13.21 2.12 11.60
CA GLY A 58 14.20 2.29 12.66
C GLY A 58 15.52 1.57 12.36
N LYS A 59 16.47 1.59 13.30
CA LYS A 59 17.82 1.02 13.13
C LYS A 59 17.86 -0.52 13.16
N ASN A 60 16.75 -1.20 13.43
CA ASN A 60 16.67 -2.65 13.58
C ASN A 60 15.52 -3.28 12.78
N ASN A 61 15.59 -4.60 12.56
CA ASN A 61 14.60 -5.36 11.80
C ASN A 61 13.18 -5.32 12.40
N GLU A 62 13.07 -5.24 13.72
CA GLU A 62 11.78 -5.13 14.43
C GLU A 62 10.98 -3.90 13.99
N SER A 63 11.65 -2.80 13.71
CA SER A 63 11.00 -1.57 13.22
C SER A 63 10.31 -1.81 11.87
N TYR A 64 10.95 -2.56 10.96
CA TYR A 64 10.34 -2.89 9.67
C TYR A 64 9.14 -3.84 9.81
N LYS A 65 9.20 -4.82 10.72
CA LYS A 65 8.05 -5.70 11.00
C LYS A 65 6.85 -4.89 11.52
N ASN A 66 7.08 -3.95 12.44
CA ASN A 66 6.03 -3.07 12.95
C ASN A 66 5.42 -2.21 11.82
N GLY A 67 6.23 -1.71 10.89
CA GLY A 67 5.75 -1.00 9.70
C GLY A 67 4.91 -1.88 8.76
N VAL A 68 5.27 -3.15 8.60
CA VAL A 68 4.47 -4.12 7.85
C VAL A 68 3.12 -4.35 8.52
N GLU A 69 3.10 -4.64 9.82
CA GLU A 69 1.87 -4.90 10.57
C GLU A 69 0.94 -3.69 10.55
N ALA A 70 1.45 -2.49 10.84
CA ALA A 70 0.68 -1.25 10.78
C ALA A 70 0.09 -1.01 9.37
N GLY A 71 0.88 -1.27 8.33
CA GLY A 71 0.44 -1.17 6.95
C GLY A 71 -0.71 -2.13 6.61
N ILE A 72 -0.58 -3.40 7.04
CA ILE A 72 -1.62 -4.42 6.85
C ILE A 72 -2.91 -4.02 7.58
N GLU A 73 -2.82 -3.60 8.84
CA GLU A 73 -3.99 -3.17 9.62
C GLU A 73 -4.72 -2.01 8.93
N ILE A 74 -3.98 -1.03 8.41
CA ILE A 74 -4.59 0.09 7.68
C ILE A 74 -5.23 -0.40 6.38
N LEU A 75 -4.56 -1.25 5.60
CA LEU A 75 -5.11 -1.81 4.36
C LEU A 75 -6.40 -2.61 4.61
N GLN A 76 -6.49 -3.32 5.73
CA GLN A 76 -7.72 -4.00 6.16
C GLN A 76 -8.88 -3.05 6.40
N MET A 77 -8.63 -1.86 6.96
CA MET A 77 -9.67 -0.81 7.13
C MET A 77 -10.26 -0.36 5.79
N TYR A 78 -9.47 -0.41 4.70
CA TYR A 78 -9.91 -0.11 3.33
C TYR A 78 -10.40 -1.36 2.56
N GLY A 79 -10.66 -2.47 3.25
CA GLY A 79 -11.19 -3.71 2.65
C GLY A 79 -10.15 -4.55 1.90
N ILE A 80 -8.86 -4.24 2.02
CA ILE A 80 -7.77 -5.08 1.49
C ILE A 80 -7.35 -6.05 2.60
N ASP A 81 -8.05 -7.17 2.68
CA ASP A 81 -7.79 -8.16 3.72
C ASP A 81 -6.55 -9.04 3.44
N LEU A 82 -5.63 -9.03 4.39
CA LEU A 82 -4.33 -9.69 4.39
C LEU A 82 -4.01 -10.19 5.82
N PRO A 83 -3.51 -11.42 6.00
CA PRO A 83 -3.03 -11.88 7.29
C PRO A 83 -1.72 -11.15 7.66
N LYS A 84 -1.54 -10.82 8.94
CA LYS A 84 -0.30 -10.24 9.46
C LYS A 84 0.92 -11.14 9.24
N GLU A 85 0.73 -12.44 9.42
CA GLU A 85 1.76 -13.46 9.18
C GLU A 85 1.26 -14.46 8.12
N PRO A 86 1.65 -14.28 6.84
CA PRO A 86 1.18 -15.12 5.75
C PRO A 86 1.82 -16.52 5.75
N SER A 87 0.98 -17.56 5.67
CA SER A 87 1.43 -18.93 5.41
C SER A 87 1.62 -19.20 3.91
N ASP A 88 2.34 -20.26 3.56
CA ASP A 88 2.51 -20.67 2.16
C ASP A 88 1.18 -21.01 1.47
N LYS A 89 0.20 -21.50 2.25
CA LYS A 89 -1.16 -21.74 1.76
C LYS A 89 -1.84 -20.42 1.37
N ASN A 90 -1.64 -19.37 2.16
CA ASN A 90 -2.19 -18.04 1.88
C ASN A 90 -1.57 -17.49 0.59
N VAL A 91 -0.24 -17.58 0.42
CA VAL A 91 0.47 -17.15 -0.79
C VAL A 91 -0.04 -17.89 -2.03
N LYS A 92 -0.12 -19.23 -1.98
CA LYS A 92 -0.62 -20.05 -3.08
C LYS A 92 -2.06 -19.71 -3.46
N ARG A 93 -2.91 -19.45 -2.46
CA ARG A 93 -4.31 -19.03 -2.67
C ARG A 93 -4.38 -17.69 -3.39
N GLU A 94 -3.62 -16.69 -2.96
CA GLU A 94 -3.59 -15.37 -3.61
C GLU A 94 -3.16 -15.45 -5.07
N LYS A 95 -2.08 -16.18 -5.31
CA LYS A 95 -1.57 -16.42 -6.65
C LYS A 95 -2.61 -17.10 -7.56
N PHE A 96 -3.30 -18.13 -7.05
CA PHE A 96 -4.37 -18.78 -7.79
C PHE A 96 -5.52 -17.82 -8.11
N GLN A 97 -5.93 -16.99 -7.15
CA GLN A 97 -6.97 -15.99 -7.35
C GLN A 97 -6.57 -14.93 -8.39
N LEU A 98 -5.31 -14.50 -8.41
CA LEU A 98 -4.83 -13.58 -9.44
C LEU A 98 -4.91 -14.21 -10.84
N ARG A 99 -4.49 -15.47 -10.98
CA ARG A 99 -4.60 -16.19 -12.26
C ARG A 99 -6.05 -16.27 -12.75
N LEU A 100 -6.99 -16.55 -11.86
CA LEU A 100 -8.42 -16.54 -12.18
C LEU A 100 -8.87 -15.15 -12.63
N ALA A 101 -8.50 -14.09 -11.90
CA ALA A 101 -8.86 -12.71 -12.25
C ALA A 101 -8.32 -12.28 -13.63
N LEU A 102 -7.12 -12.75 -13.99
CA LEU A 102 -6.54 -12.50 -15.30
C LEU A 102 -7.27 -13.24 -16.44
N HIS A 103 -7.97 -14.35 -16.16
CA HIS A 103 -8.66 -15.16 -17.18
C HIS A 103 -7.76 -15.50 -18.38
N GLY A 104 -6.50 -15.86 -18.12
CA GLY A 104 -5.51 -16.17 -19.16
C GLY A 104 -4.91 -14.96 -19.88
N ARG A 105 -5.30 -13.73 -19.54
CA ARG A 105 -4.66 -12.51 -20.07
C ARG A 105 -3.28 -12.32 -19.44
N SER A 106 -2.35 -11.78 -20.22
CA SER A 106 -1.07 -11.29 -19.70
C SER A 106 -1.28 -10.07 -18.79
N LEU A 107 -0.35 -9.86 -17.84
CA LEU A 107 -0.28 -8.64 -17.04
C LEU A 107 -0.08 -7.37 -17.90
N LEU A 108 0.40 -7.50 -19.14
CA LEU A 108 0.43 -6.39 -20.10
C LEU A 108 -0.95 -5.79 -20.39
N CYS A 109 -2.05 -6.51 -20.11
CA CYS A 109 -3.39 -5.94 -20.22
C CYS A 109 -3.61 -4.73 -19.29
N LEU A 110 -2.85 -4.62 -18.19
CA LEU A 110 -2.91 -3.49 -17.27
C LEU A 110 -2.48 -2.17 -17.91
N ALA A 111 -1.61 -2.21 -18.93
CA ALA A 111 -1.18 -1.02 -19.66
C ALA A 111 -2.33 -0.33 -20.44
N LYS A 112 -3.45 -1.04 -20.64
CA LYS A 112 -4.64 -0.50 -21.31
C LYS A 112 -5.61 0.18 -20.35
N PHE A 113 -5.39 0.07 -19.04
CA PHE A 113 -6.26 0.68 -18.04
C PHE A 113 -5.92 2.16 -17.87
N PRO A 114 -6.93 3.03 -17.64
CA PRO A 114 -6.69 4.42 -17.32
C PRO A 114 -5.94 4.57 -16.00
N VAL A 115 -5.13 5.62 -15.91
CA VAL A 115 -4.54 6.07 -14.65
C VAL A 115 -5.65 6.70 -13.81
N THR A 116 -5.85 6.20 -12.59
CA THR A 116 -6.85 6.77 -11.67
C THR A 116 -6.37 8.08 -11.05
N THR A 117 -7.29 9.01 -10.88
CA THR A 117 -7.12 10.27 -10.13
C THR A 117 -7.84 10.26 -8.78
N ASP A 118 -8.52 9.16 -8.44
CA ASP A 118 -9.25 9.00 -7.20
C ASP A 118 -8.30 9.08 -5.99
N PRO A 119 -8.42 10.09 -5.11
CA PRO A 119 -7.49 10.31 -4.00
C PRO A 119 -7.43 9.13 -3.02
N GLU A 120 -8.56 8.45 -2.79
CA GLU A 120 -8.62 7.30 -1.90
C GLU A 120 -7.84 6.12 -2.49
N THR A 121 -8.08 5.78 -3.76
CA THR A 121 -7.33 4.71 -4.44
C THR A 121 -5.84 5.03 -4.52
N LEU A 122 -5.47 6.29 -4.78
CA LEU A 122 -4.08 6.72 -4.78
C LEU A 122 -3.43 6.53 -3.40
N GLY A 123 -4.12 6.96 -2.33
CA GLY A 123 -3.62 6.80 -0.97
C GLY A 123 -3.50 5.33 -0.53
N ILE A 124 -4.48 4.48 -0.85
CA ILE A 124 -4.43 3.04 -0.55
C ILE A 124 -3.23 2.40 -1.24
N MET A 125 -2.98 2.73 -2.51
CA MET A 125 -1.84 2.21 -3.28
C MET A 125 -0.51 2.72 -2.74
N LYS A 126 -0.46 3.97 -2.26
CA LYS A 126 0.72 4.53 -1.61
C LYS A 126 1.03 3.82 -0.29
N ILE A 127 0.01 3.49 0.50
CA ILE A 127 0.13 2.68 1.73
C ILE A 127 0.63 1.28 1.39
N ALA A 128 0.03 0.61 0.40
CA ALA A 128 0.49 -0.71 -0.04
C ALA A 128 1.96 -0.69 -0.51
N GLN A 129 2.37 0.34 -1.25
CA GLN A 129 3.75 0.50 -1.69
C GLN A 129 4.72 0.62 -0.50
N ILE A 130 4.41 1.46 0.48
CA ILE A 130 5.29 1.62 1.65
C ILE A 130 5.30 0.36 2.52
N THR A 131 4.17 -0.32 2.71
CA THR A 131 4.11 -1.62 3.40
C THR A 131 5.00 -2.66 2.71
N MET A 132 4.92 -2.71 1.38
CA MET A 132 5.76 -3.60 0.57
C MET A 132 7.25 -3.26 0.70
N LYS A 133 7.61 -1.96 0.71
CA LYS A 133 8.99 -1.53 0.97
C LYS A 133 9.50 -2.03 2.33
N HIS A 134 8.70 -1.87 3.39
CA HIS A 134 9.06 -2.39 4.71
C HIS A 134 9.23 -3.92 4.70
N ALA A 135 8.32 -4.64 4.04
CA ALA A 135 8.40 -6.10 3.93
C ALA A 135 9.66 -6.54 3.18
N ILE A 136 10.05 -5.87 2.10
CA ILE A 136 11.28 -6.17 1.35
C ILE A 136 12.51 -5.96 2.23
N ILE A 137 12.61 -4.81 2.92
CA ILE A 137 13.77 -4.49 3.76
C ILE A 137 13.83 -5.41 5.00
N GLY A 138 12.67 -5.72 5.59
CA GLY A 138 12.56 -6.62 6.74
C GLY A 138 12.71 -8.10 6.40
N GLY A 139 12.82 -8.49 5.13
CA GLY A 139 12.95 -9.88 4.71
C GLY A 139 11.64 -10.70 4.71
N GLU A 140 10.48 -10.05 4.77
CA GLU A 140 9.14 -10.64 4.82
C GLU A 140 8.62 -11.02 3.41
N SER A 141 9.33 -11.93 2.73
CA SER A 141 9.08 -12.29 1.32
C SER A 141 7.64 -12.76 1.03
N LYS A 142 7.05 -13.55 1.94
CA LYS A 142 5.67 -14.04 1.80
C LYS A 142 4.65 -12.90 1.82
N THR A 143 4.91 -11.86 2.60
CA THR A 143 4.08 -10.66 2.67
C THR A 143 4.18 -9.86 1.37
N VAL A 144 5.39 -9.73 0.81
CA VAL A 144 5.61 -9.10 -0.50
C VAL A 144 4.78 -9.80 -1.58
N ASP A 145 4.88 -11.13 -1.66
CA ASP A 145 4.13 -11.91 -2.65
C ASP A 145 2.61 -11.76 -2.47
N MET A 146 2.10 -11.91 -1.25
CA MET A 146 0.67 -11.80 -1.00
C MET A 146 0.12 -10.41 -1.30
N LEU A 147 0.77 -9.37 -0.79
CA LEU A 147 0.37 -7.99 -1.00
C LEU A 147 0.41 -7.65 -2.49
N GLY A 148 1.47 -8.05 -3.19
CA GLY A 148 1.57 -7.81 -4.63
C GLY A 148 0.47 -8.48 -5.43
N HIS A 149 0.21 -9.78 -5.21
CA HIS A 149 -0.89 -10.47 -5.87
C HIS A 149 -2.25 -9.82 -5.56
N ARG A 150 -2.50 -9.46 -4.29
CA ARG A 150 -3.74 -8.81 -3.87
C ARG A 150 -3.94 -7.46 -4.55
N ILE A 151 -2.91 -6.62 -4.63
CA ILE A 151 -2.96 -5.31 -5.28
C ILE A 151 -3.23 -5.45 -6.78
N LEU A 152 -2.60 -6.41 -7.47
CA LEU A 152 -2.89 -6.67 -8.87
C LEU A 152 -4.36 -7.07 -9.10
N ARG A 153 -4.96 -7.86 -8.20
CA ARG A 153 -6.39 -8.19 -8.29
C ARG A 153 -7.28 -6.96 -8.07
N VAL A 154 -6.91 -6.06 -7.15
CA VAL A 154 -7.65 -4.80 -6.93
C VAL A 154 -7.59 -3.90 -8.17
N VAL A 155 -6.43 -3.79 -8.80
CA VAL A 155 -6.25 -3.07 -10.07
C VAL A 155 -7.10 -3.70 -11.18
N LEU A 156 -7.12 -5.03 -11.28
CA LEU A 156 -7.93 -5.77 -12.25
C LEU A 156 -9.44 -5.58 -12.04
N SER A 157 -9.91 -5.56 -10.79
CA SER A 157 -11.33 -5.36 -10.48
C SER A 157 -11.76 -3.92 -10.73
N LYS A 158 -10.93 -2.94 -10.35
CA LYS A 158 -11.20 -1.51 -10.59
C LYS A 158 -10.97 -1.09 -12.04
N LYS A 159 -10.28 -1.90 -12.85
CA LYS A 159 -9.84 -1.56 -14.22
C LYS A 159 -9.13 -0.21 -14.30
N ALA A 160 -8.32 0.11 -13.29
CA ALA A 160 -7.61 1.37 -13.19
C ALA A 160 -6.25 1.18 -12.51
N VAL A 161 -5.23 1.86 -13.01
CA VAL A 161 -3.85 1.76 -12.50
C VAL A 161 -3.43 3.04 -11.78
N THR A 162 -2.41 2.94 -10.92
CA THR A 162 -1.76 4.10 -10.30
C THR A 162 -0.30 4.15 -10.70
N GLN A 163 0.33 5.32 -10.61
CA GLN A 163 1.78 5.47 -10.75
C GLN A 163 2.58 4.57 -9.80
N HIS A 164 2.00 4.20 -8.64
CA HIS A 164 2.60 3.34 -7.63
C HIS A 164 2.64 1.85 -8.05
N LEU A 165 1.89 1.46 -9.09
CA LEU A 165 1.83 0.08 -9.57
C LEU A 165 3.16 -0.42 -10.14
N ALA A 166 3.99 0.46 -10.70
CA ALA A 166 5.29 0.08 -11.25
C ALA A 166 6.19 -0.59 -10.20
N PHE A 167 6.19 -0.07 -8.97
CA PHE A 167 6.95 -0.65 -7.86
C PHE A 167 6.45 -2.06 -7.51
N VAL A 168 5.13 -2.24 -7.48
CA VAL A 168 4.50 -3.55 -7.21
C VAL A 168 4.88 -4.56 -8.28
N LEU A 169 4.82 -4.19 -9.56
CA LEU A 169 5.21 -5.07 -10.67
C LEU A 169 6.69 -5.45 -10.62
N LEU A 170 7.58 -4.49 -10.30
CA LEU A 170 9.01 -4.77 -10.13
C LEU A 170 9.27 -5.76 -9.01
N SER A 171 8.60 -5.60 -7.86
CA SER A 171 8.77 -6.51 -6.72
C SER A 171 8.35 -7.95 -7.02
N LEU A 172 7.36 -8.13 -7.90
CA LEU A 172 6.87 -9.44 -8.32
C LEU A 172 7.59 -9.96 -9.57
N SER A 173 8.41 -9.16 -10.24
CA SER A 173 8.99 -9.53 -11.54
C SER A 173 9.84 -10.80 -11.47
N THR A 174 10.63 -10.98 -10.40
CA THR A 174 11.45 -12.19 -10.20
C THR A 174 10.59 -13.45 -10.03
N PRO A 175 9.62 -13.52 -9.07
CA PRO A 175 8.75 -14.69 -8.96
C PRO A 175 7.84 -14.89 -10.18
N LEU A 176 7.37 -13.83 -10.84
CA LEU A 176 6.53 -13.94 -12.04
C LEU A 176 7.31 -14.45 -13.26
N ARG A 177 8.59 -14.06 -13.40
CA ARG A 177 9.47 -14.44 -14.51
C ARG A 177 9.99 -15.88 -14.37
N LEU A 178 10.28 -16.32 -13.15
CA LEU A 178 10.67 -17.70 -12.87
C LEU A 178 9.54 -18.73 -13.15
N GLU A 179 8.32 -18.26 -13.36
CA GLU A 179 7.14 -19.12 -13.48
C GLU A 179 6.63 -19.34 -14.91
N GLU A 180 7.27 -18.77 -15.94
CA GLU A 180 7.00 -18.99 -17.38
C GLU A 180 5.50 -18.89 -17.82
N LYS A 181 4.61 -18.32 -17.00
CA LYS A 181 3.15 -18.43 -17.18
C LYS A 181 2.41 -17.11 -17.38
N TYR A 182 3.05 -15.96 -17.22
CA TYR A 182 2.43 -14.64 -17.44
C TYR A 182 2.82 -14.00 -18.79
N GLU A 183 3.78 -14.61 -19.46
CA GLU A 183 4.22 -14.33 -20.84
C GLU A 183 4.07 -15.62 -21.65
N LYS A 184 2.84 -16.01 -21.97
CA LYS A 184 2.66 -16.83 -23.17
C LYS A 184 2.37 -15.87 -24.32
N ALA A 185 3.33 -15.81 -25.26
CA ALA A 185 3.14 -15.25 -26.58
C ALA A 185 1.99 -15.95 -27.31
#